data_AF-A0A659QP08-F1
#
_entry.id   AF-A0A659QP08-F1
#
_cell.length_a   1.000
_cell.length_b   1.000
_cell.length_c   1.000
_cell.angle_alpha   90.00
_cell.angle_beta   90.00
_cell.angle_gamma   90.00
#
_symmetry.space_group_name_H-M   'P 1'
#
loop_
_entity.id
_entity.type
_entity.pdbx_description
1 polymer ?
#
loop_
_entity_poly.entity_id
_entity_poly.type
_entity_poly.pdbx_seq_one_letter_code
_entity_poly.pdbx_strand_id
1 'polypeptide(L)'
;MDIFCCVSADFYKKLDKKKLELRNDISHSVWKDYAEFLDENSSDIQADLNYLRVKFYGDKRMRGSSIENASHFKTYKVGEKLMGEKYIRIHYPVQACWKYIASDNFRITFSSLIGGAPIESIFFIHLYRASLSYYWGMSIIDKYECVAFNALSSASSLFDKCLGILYAQKCFDKKEELSKIRAKAGRKGGESKADVYRVIQNELVSLIYKLAPEGGWKSKTAAIDDVIEPLWNFVEESKFVINNKSKKYRVLTMSQDALADTIRKQWSTKIECVKLAFEDKVTRKKS
;
A
#
# COMPACT_ATOMS: atom_id res chain seq x y z
N MET A 1 30.62 25.01 -29.51
CA MET A 1 29.36 24.64 -28.85
C MET A 1 29.67 23.40 -28.04
N ASP A 2 29.92 23.58 -26.75
CA ASP A 2 30.57 22.56 -25.91
C ASP A 2 29.61 21.41 -25.56
N ILE A 3 30.10 20.18 -25.68
CA ILE A 3 29.41 18.92 -25.37
C ILE A 3 28.78 18.95 -23.96
N PHE A 4 29.34 19.73 -23.03
CA PHE A 4 28.85 19.89 -21.67
C PHE A 4 27.50 20.63 -21.58
N CYS A 5 27.28 21.68 -22.39
CA CYS A 5 26.00 22.40 -22.42
C CYS A 5 24.85 21.53 -22.94
N CYS A 6 25.14 20.59 -23.85
CA CYS A 6 24.14 19.67 -24.36
C CYS A 6 23.70 18.65 -23.29
N VAL A 7 24.65 18.15 -22.49
CA VAL A 7 24.36 17.18 -21.41
C VAL A 7 23.55 17.80 -20.28
N SER A 8 23.82 19.06 -19.91
CA SER A 8 23.05 19.75 -18.86
C SER A 8 21.62 20.05 -19.30
N ALA A 9 21.41 20.53 -20.54
CA ALA A 9 20.08 20.79 -21.09
C ALA A 9 19.18 19.54 -21.16
N ASP A 10 19.72 18.40 -21.58
CA ASP A 10 18.98 17.14 -21.64
C ASP A 10 18.62 16.60 -20.25
N PHE A 11 19.51 16.78 -19.27
CA PHE A 11 19.23 16.43 -17.88
C PHE A 11 18.06 17.25 -17.32
N TYR A 12 18.05 18.58 -17.52
CA TYR A 12 16.99 19.44 -17.01
C TYR A 12 15.63 19.14 -17.63
N LYS A 13 15.57 18.89 -18.94
CA LYS A 13 14.34 18.46 -19.62
C LYS A 13 13.80 17.14 -19.06
N LYS A 14 14.67 16.16 -18.83
CA LYS A 14 14.28 14.88 -18.21
C LYS A 14 13.74 15.07 -16.80
N LEU A 15 14.35 15.96 -16.02
CA LEU A 15 13.91 16.26 -14.67
C LEU A 15 12.55 16.96 -14.64
N ASP A 16 12.32 17.92 -15.52
CA ASP A 16 11.02 18.60 -15.62
C ASP A 16 9.91 17.63 -16.06
N LYS A 17 10.20 16.76 -17.03
CA LYS A 17 9.30 15.66 -17.40
C LYS A 17 8.97 14.75 -16.21
N LYS A 18 9.99 14.35 -15.44
CA LYS A 18 9.81 13.54 -14.22
C LYS A 18 8.91 14.24 -13.19
N LYS A 19 9.10 15.54 -12.98
CA LYS A 19 8.25 16.37 -12.10
C LYS A 19 6.79 16.35 -12.56
N LEU A 20 6.55 16.50 -13.87
CA LEU A 20 5.21 16.47 -14.45
C LEU A 20 4.54 15.08 -14.33
N GLU A 21 5.28 14.01 -14.60
CA GLU A 21 4.80 12.63 -14.42
C GLU A 21 4.43 12.36 -12.95
N LEU A 22 5.30 12.78 -12.03
CA LEU A 22 5.05 12.66 -10.59
C LEU A 22 3.79 13.44 -10.18
N ARG A 23 3.60 14.68 -10.67
CA ARG A 23 2.40 15.48 -10.41
C ARG A 23 1.13 14.76 -10.87
N ASN A 24 1.16 14.19 -12.06
CA ASN A 24 0.03 13.43 -12.59
C ASN A 24 -0.26 12.19 -11.74
N ASP A 25 0.77 11.43 -11.36
CA ASP A 25 0.61 10.25 -10.52
C ASP A 25 0.05 10.58 -9.13
N ILE A 26 0.52 11.67 -8.51
CA ILE A 26 0.01 12.15 -7.22
C ILE A 26 -1.47 12.52 -7.34
N SER A 27 -1.85 13.25 -8.39
CA SER A 27 -3.22 13.74 -8.60
C SER A 27 -4.26 12.61 -8.67
N HIS A 28 -3.84 11.40 -9.02
CA HIS A 28 -4.69 10.20 -9.10
C HIS A 28 -4.51 9.26 -7.89
N SER A 29 -3.87 9.73 -6.82
CA SER A 29 -3.60 8.96 -5.60
C SER A 29 -4.38 9.49 -4.40
N VAL A 30 -4.30 8.76 -3.28
CA VAL A 30 -4.83 9.22 -1.98
C VAL A 30 -4.13 10.48 -1.46
N TRP A 31 -2.95 10.83 -2.00
CA TRP A 31 -2.15 11.99 -1.62
C TRP A 31 -2.25 13.15 -2.62
N LYS A 32 -3.34 13.21 -3.39
CA LYS A 32 -3.56 14.21 -4.45
C LYS A 32 -3.32 15.66 -4.03
N ASP A 33 -3.60 16.00 -2.77
CA ASP A 33 -3.48 17.37 -2.26
C ASP A 33 -2.02 17.83 -2.25
N TYR A 34 -1.05 16.91 -2.15
CA TYR A 34 0.38 17.24 -2.20
C TYR A 34 0.89 17.57 -3.63
N ALA A 35 0.07 17.41 -4.67
CA ALA A 35 0.45 17.79 -6.03
C ALA A 35 0.77 19.29 -6.16
N GLU A 36 0.25 20.12 -5.25
CA GLU A 36 0.51 21.56 -5.22
C GLU A 36 1.98 21.92 -5.01
N PHE A 37 2.75 21.09 -4.29
CA PHE A 37 4.18 21.34 -4.05
C PHE A 37 5.03 21.22 -5.32
N LEU A 38 4.49 20.59 -6.37
CA LEU A 38 5.10 20.53 -7.70
C LEU A 38 4.64 21.69 -8.61
N ASP A 39 4.00 22.70 -8.02
CA ASP A 39 3.73 23.98 -8.64
C ASP A 39 4.71 25.04 -8.14
N GLU A 40 5.25 25.83 -9.08
CA GLU A 40 6.16 26.91 -8.72
C GLU A 40 5.44 27.98 -7.88
N ASN A 41 4.14 28.13 -8.05
CA ASN A 41 3.35 29.13 -7.32
C ASN A 41 2.84 28.62 -5.95
N SER A 42 3.27 27.44 -5.50
CA SER A 42 2.97 26.96 -4.15
C SER A 42 3.40 27.99 -3.12
N SER A 43 2.46 28.43 -2.27
CA SER A 43 2.71 29.46 -1.24
C SER A 43 3.83 29.03 -0.30
N ASP A 44 3.84 27.76 0.09
CA ASP A 44 4.81 27.23 1.05
C ASP A 44 6.21 27.15 0.43
N ILE A 45 6.30 26.68 -0.82
CA ILE A 45 7.57 26.67 -1.55
C ILE A 45 8.08 28.10 -1.74
N GLN A 46 7.23 29.04 -2.15
CA GLN A 46 7.62 30.44 -2.33
C GLN A 46 8.05 31.10 -1.02
N ALA A 47 7.37 30.80 0.10
CA ALA A 47 7.76 31.28 1.42
C ALA A 47 9.17 30.79 1.80
N ASP A 48 9.45 29.50 1.62
CA ASP A 48 10.76 28.93 1.92
C ASP A 48 11.86 29.46 0.98
N LEU A 49 11.58 29.60 -0.32
CA LEU A 49 12.51 30.21 -1.26
C LEU A 49 12.82 31.67 -0.88
N ASN A 50 11.82 32.44 -0.44
CA ASN A 50 12.01 33.81 0.02
C ASN A 50 12.82 33.86 1.33
N TYR A 51 12.58 32.95 2.26
CA TYR A 51 13.40 32.82 3.45
C TYR A 51 14.87 32.54 3.12
N LEU A 52 15.14 31.60 2.20
CA LEU A 52 16.50 31.31 1.73
C LEU A 52 17.15 32.54 1.07
N ARG A 53 16.39 33.30 0.27
CA ARG A 53 16.85 34.55 -0.35
C ARG A 53 17.27 35.57 0.72
N VAL A 54 16.40 35.85 1.70
CA VAL A 54 16.68 36.81 2.77
C VAL A 54 17.91 36.37 3.59
N LYS A 55 17.95 35.09 3.97
CA LYS A 55 19.00 34.54 4.85
C LYS A 55 20.39 34.58 4.23
N PHE A 56 20.52 34.24 2.95
CA PHE A 56 21.84 34.08 2.31
C PHE A 56 22.22 35.23 1.38
N TYR A 57 21.25 36.00 0.88
CA TYR A 57 21.49 37.06 -0.11
C TYR A 57 21.15 38.47 0.44
N GLY A 58 20.50 38.58 1.60
CA GLY A 58 20.07 39.85 2.19
C GLY A 58 21.11 40.61 3.02
N ASP A 59 22.25 40.00 3.40
CA ASP A 59 23.27 40.70 4.20
C ASP A 59 24.11 41.67 3.34
N LYS A 60 24.00 42.97 3.63
CA LYS A 60 24.74 44.07 2.97
C LYS A 60 26.26 43.93 3.10
N ARG A 61 26.77 43.15 4.06
CA ARG A 61 28.22 42.90 4.24
C ARG A 61 28.87 42.13 3.07
N MET A 62 28.09 41.53 2.17
CA MET A 62 28.61 40.77 1.03
C MET A 62 28.68 41.57 -0.29
N ARG A 63 28.28 42.85 -0.32
CA ARG A 63 28.35 43.70 -1.54
C ARG A 63 29.76 44.18 -1.94
N GLY A 64 30.79 43.77 -1.21
CA GLY A 64 32.15 44.33 -1.33
C GLY A 64 33.16 43.54 -2.17
N SER A 65 32.75 42.57 -2.98
CA SER A 65 33.67 41.90 -3.91
C SER A 65 33.22 42.11 -5.35
N SER A 66 34.01 42.91 -6.06
CA SER A 66 33.94 43.18 -7.50
C SER A 66 33.74 41.91 -8.33
N ILE A 67 32.85 42.02 -9.31
CA ILE A 67 32.52 40.99 -10.29
C ILE A 67 33.65 40.97 -11.32
N GLU A 68 34.49 39.95 -11.28
CA GLU A 68 35.27 39.54 -12.45
C GLU A 68 34.68 38.21 -12.95
N ASN A 69 34.31 38.18 -14.23
CA ASN A 69 33.77 37.02 -14.92
C ASN A 69 34.73 35.84 -14.82
N ALA A 70 34.41 34.84 -14.00
CA ALA A 70 35.17 33.58 -13.94
C ALA A 70 34.67 32.62 -15.03
N SER A 71 35.02 32.89 -16.28
CA SER A 71 34.92 31.91 -17.37
C SER A 71 36.20 31.07 -17.41
N HIS A 72 36.37 30.07 -16.54
CA HIS A 72 37.39 29.04 -16.72
C HIS A 72 36.99 27.70 -16.09
N PHE A 73 36.49 26.78 -16.93
CA PHE A 73 36.54 25.35 -16.66
C PHE A 73 38.02 24.90 -16.66
N LYS A 74 38.49 24.29 -15.56
CA LYS A 74 39.66 23.41 -15.59
C LYS A 74 39.22 22.00 -15.24
N THR A 75 39.46 21.08 -16.17
CA THR A 75 39.32 19.64 -15.99
C THR A 75 40.21 19.14 -14.85
N TYR A 76 39.65 18.30 -13.98
CA TYR A 76 40.37 17.64 -12.90
C TYR A 76 41.02 16.35 -13.42
N LYS A 77 42.35 16.25 -13.33
CA LYS A 77 43.03 14.95 -13.24
C LYS A 77 43.18 14.59 -11.76
N VAL A 78 42.78 13.38 -11.41
CA VAL A 78 43.00 12.77 -10.09
C VAL A 78 44.51 12.56 -9.93
N GLY A 79 45.14 13.18 -8.92
CA GLY A 79 46.52 12.83 -8.56
C GLY A 79 47.40 13.87 -7.88
N GLU A 80 47.06 15.16 -7.82
CA GLU A 80 47.97 16.15 -7.20
C GLU A 80 47.27 17.10 -6.23
N LYS A 81 47.85 17.21 -5.04
CA LYS A 81 47.44 18.07 -3.94
C LYS A 81 48.16 19.39 -4.10
N LEU A 82 47.44 20.51 -4.22
CA LEU A 82 47.93 21.83 -3.80
C LEU A 82 46.77 22.79 -3.53
N MET A 83 46.76 23.31 -2.30
CA MET A 83 45.93 24.40 -1.80
C MET A 83 46.41 25.74 -2.37
N GLY A 84 45.47 26.62 -2.70
CA GLY A 84 45.72 28.02 -3.08
C GLY A 84 44.50 28.87 -2.77
N GLU A 85 44.49 29.46 -1.57
CA GLU A 85 43.44 30.30 -1.01
C GLU A 85 43.30 31.63 -1.78
N LYS A 86 42.56 31.64 -2.89
CA LYS A 86 42.10 32.89 -3.53
C LYS A 86 40.82 32.78 -4.38
N TYR A 87 39.94 31.82 -4.07
CA TYR A 87 38.74 31.50 -4.88
C TYR A 87 37.38 31.72 -4.18
N ILE A 88 37.33 32.38 -3.01
CA ILE A 88 36.24 32.13 -2.03
C ILE A 88 35.11 33.18 -1.98
N ARG A 89 35.21 34.40 -2.54
CA ARG A 89 34.21 35.44 -2.22
C ARG A 89 32.90 35.43 -3.04
N ILE A 90 32.91 35.11 -4.34
CA ILE A 90 31.72 35.27 -5.20
C ILE A 90 30.79 34.03 -5.12
N HIS A 91 31.33 32.84 -4.84
CA HIS A 91 30.58 31.59 -4.68
C HIS A 91 29.99 31.37 -3.28
N TYR A 92 30.33 32.22 -2.30
CA TYR A 92 30.05 31.96 -0.89
C TYR A 92 28.55 31.84 -0.54
N PRO A 93 27.66 32.81 -0.90
CA PRO A 93 26.27 32.75 -0.44
C PRO A 93 25.45 31.64 -1.12
N VAL A 94 25.61 31.45 -2.43
CA VAL A 94 24.91 30.41 -3.19
C VAL A 94 25.36 29.02 -2.75
N GLN A 95 26.66 28.81 -2.58
CA GLN A 95 27.19 27.52 -2.14
C GLN A 95 26.91 27.24 -0.67
N ALA A 96 26.91 28.27 0.20
CA ALA A 96 26.48 28.13 1.60
C ALA A 96 24.99 27.79 1.70
N CYS A 97 24.14 28.43 0.89
CA CYS A 97 22.73 28.12 0.79
C CYS A 97 22.52 26.66 0.34
N TRP A 98 23.23 26.20 -0.69
CA TRP A 98 23.15 24.80 -1.11
C TRP A 98 23.58 23.82 0.00
N LYS A 99 24.72 24.09 0.67
CA LYS A 99 25.18 23.26 1.80
C LYS A 99 24.13 23.18 2.92
N TYR A 100 23.45 24.29 3.20
CA TYR A 100 22.35 24.33 4.16
C TYR A 100 21.18 23.46 3.72
N ILE A 101 20.69 23.63 2.47
CA ILE A 101 19.59 22.83 1.92
C ILE A 101 19.96 21.34 1.91
N ALA A 102 21.15 20.98 1.41
CA ALA A 102 21.60 19.60 1.30
C ALA A 102 21.73 18.92 2.67
N SER A 103 22.28 19.61 3.66
CA SER A 103 22.39 19.11 5.03
C SER A 103 21.01 18.90 5.67
N ASP A 104 20.10 19.86 5.48
CA ASP A 104 18.75 19.78 6.02
C ASP A 104 17.92 18.69 5.34
N ASN A 105 18.03 18.56 4.01
CA ASN A 105 17.46 17.46 3.24
C ASN A 105 17.90 16.11 3.79
N PHE A 106 19.22 15.90 3.96
CA PHE A 106 19.75 14.65 4.50
C PHE A 106 19.19 14.37 5.90
N ARG A 107 19.30 15.33 6.82
CA ARG A 107 18.84 15.18 8.20
C ARG A 107 17.35 14.82 8.25
N ILE A 108 16.50 15.58 7.57
CA ILE A 108 15.05 15.46 7.68
C ILE A 108 14.57 14.18 6.98
N THR A 109 15.02 13.93 5.75
CA THR A 109 14.62 12.70 5.02
C THR A 109 15.10 11.44 5.72
N PHE A 110 16.33 11.42 6.24
CA PHE A 110 16.87 10.28 6.98
C PHE A 110 16.15 10.06 8.32
N SER A 111 15.92 11.14 9.08
CA SER A 111 15.20 11.05 10.35
C SER A 111 13.77 10.50 10.20
N SER A 112 13.08 10.87 9.11
CA SER A 112 11.73 10.39 8.82
C SER A 112 11.68 8.87 8.57
N LEU A 113 12.77 8.29 8.05
CA LEU A 113 12.86 6.85 7.78
C LEU A 113 13.14 6.05 9.06
N ILE A 114 13.99 6.56 9.95
CA ILE A 114 14.37 5.86 11.19
C ILE A 114 13.29 5.98 12.27
N GLY A 115 12.57 7.10 12.31
CA GLY A 115 11.58 7.38 13.33
C GLY A 115 10.27 6.58 13.23
N GLY A 116 10.14 5.64 12.28
CA GLY A 116 8.91 4.88 12.08
C GLY A 116 7.71 5.74 11.65
N ALA A 117 7.97 6.87 10.98
CA ALA A 117 6.92 7.78 10.54
C ALA A 117 5.97 7.08 9.55
N PRO A 118 4.68 7.48 9.50
CA PRO A 118 3.75 6.99 8.50
C PRO A 118 4.30 7.20 7.08
N ILE A 119 4.01 6.27 6.17
CA ILE A 119 4.48 6.32 4.78
C ILE A 119 4.08 7.62 4.08
N GLU A 120 2.91 8.16 4.40
CA GLU A 120 2.44 9.46 3.93
C GLU A 120 3.35 10.61 4.39
N SER A 121 3.74 10.63 5.66
CA SER A 121 4.63 11.67 6.19
C SER A 121 6.01 11.58 5.55
N ILE A 122 6.52 10.36 5.34
CA ILE A 122 7.77 10.13 4.61
C ILE A 122 7.64 10.66 3.18
N PHE A 123 6.54 10.33 2.49
CA PHE A 123 6.25 10.81 1.13
C PHE A 123 6.24 12.35 1.07
N PHE A 124 5.44 12.99 1.92
CA PHE A 124 5.32 14.45 2.00
C PHE A 124 6.69 15.12 2.21
N ILE A 125 7.47 14.64 3.19
CA ILE A 125 8.79 15.19 3.48
C ILE A 125 9.70 15.10 2.25
N HIS A 126 9.73 13.95 1.57
CA HIS A 126 10.58 13.77 0.41
C HIS A 126 10.13 14.66 -0.76
N LEU A 127 8.82 14.76 -0.99
CA LEU A 127 8.24 15.56 -2.07
C LEU A 127 8.51 17.06 -1.87
N TYR A 128 8.29 17.55 -0.65
CA TYR A 128 8.54 18.93 -0.29
C TYR A 128 10.01 19.30 -0.49
N ARG A 129 10.93 18.45 0.00
CA ARG A 129 12.38 18.66 -0.12
C ARG A 129 12.88 18.56 -1.56
N ALA A 130 12.29 17.67 -2.36
CA ALA A 130 12.56 17.57 -3.79
C ALA A 130 12.16 18.87 -4.50
N SER A 131 10.96 19.36 -4.21
CA SER A 131 10.38 20.56 -4.82
C SER A 131 11.19 21.81 -4.46
N LEU A 132 11.51 22.01 -3.18
CA LEU A 132 12.36 23.12 -2.73
C LEU A 132 13.72 23.12 -3.42
N SER A 133 14.37 21.95 -3.51
CA SER A 133 15.67 21.80 -4.17
C SER A 133 15.57 22.06 -5.68
N TYR A 134 14.48 21.61 -6.30
CA TYR A 134 14.20 21.83 -7.72
C TYR A 134 14.04 23.32 -8.03
N TYR A 135 13.08 24.00 -7.37
CA TYR A 135 12.80 25.40 -7.66
C TYR A 135 13.95 26.32 -7.28
N TRP A 136 14.66 26.01 -6.18
CA TRP A 136 15.86 26.74 -5.83
C TRP A 136 16.93 26.58 -6.91
N GLY A 137 17.20 25.35 -7.35
CA GLY A 137 18.17 25.06 -8.42
C GLY A 137 17.81 25.75 -9.74
N MET A 138 16.55 25.71 -10.15
CA MET A 138 16.06 26.41 -11.34
C MET A 138 16.27 27.92 -11.25
N SER A 139 16.06 28.52 -10.07
CA SER A 139 16.19 29.98 -9.89
C SER A 139 17.63 30.52 -10.05
N ILE A 140 18.64 29.65 -9.99
CA ILE A 140 20.05 30.04 -10.05
C ILE A 140 20.80 29.48 -11.27
N ILE A 141 20.12 28.71 -12.14
CA ILE A 141 20.74 27.91 -13.19
C ILE A 141 21.57 28.73 -14.18
N ASP A 142 21.06 29.89 -14.58
CA ASP A 142 21.70 30.76 -15.58
C ASP A 142 23.03 31.36 -15.10
N LYS A 143 23.19 31.53 -13.78
CA LYS A 143 24.35 32.21 -13.17
C LYS A 143 25.29 31.25 -12.44
N TYR A 144 24.78 30.11 -11.97
CA TYR A 144 25.48 29.21 -11.06
C TYR A 144 25.24 27.74 -11.44
N GLU A 145 25.44 27.40 -12.71
CA GLU A 145 25.12 26.09 -13.31
C GLU A 145 25.63 24.91 -12.47
N CYS A 146 26.87 24.91 -11.99
CA CYS A 146 27.41 23.80 -11.20
C CYS A 146 26.66 23.58 -9.87
N VAL A 147 26.30 24.67 -9.17
CA VAL A 147 25.55 24.55 -7.91
C VAL A 147 24.09 24.18 -8.19
N ALA A 148 23.50 24.74 -9.25
CA ALA A 148 22.18 24.38 -9.74
C ALA A 148 22.10 22.88 -10.08
N PHE A 149 23.09 22.35 -10.78
CA PHE A 149 23.19 20.94 -11.14
C PHE A 149 23.17 20.03 -9.92
N ASN A 150 23.90 20.39 -8.85
CA ASN A 150 23.89 19.61 -7.60
C ASN A 150 22.51 19.63 -6.93
N ALA A 151 21.85 20.79 -6.89
CA ALA A 151 20.50 20.92 -6.34
C ALA A 151 19.47 20.12 -7.14
N LEU A 152 19.51 20.21 -8.46
CA LEU A 152 18.62 19.52 -9.37
C LEU A 152 18.87 18.01 -9.39
N SER A 153 20.12 17.57 -9.23
CA SER A 153 20.46 16.15 -9.03
C SER A 153 19.90 15.61 -7.72
N SER A 154 19.99 16.38 -6.64
CA SER A 154 19.37 16.02 -5.37
C SER A 154 17.84 15.97 -5.46
N ALA A 155 17.22 16.95 -6.13
CA ALA A 155 15.79 16.95 -6.41
C ALA A 155 15.36 15.71 -7.20
N SER A 156 16.09 15.37 -8.27
CA SER A 156 15.85 14.17 -9.07
C SER A 156 15.84 12.91 -8.21
N SER A 157 16.85 12.73 -7.34
CA SER A 157 16.95 11.58 -6.46
C SER A 157 15.77 11.50 -5.47
N LEU A 158 15.31 12.64 -4.95
CA LEU A 158 14.17 12.68 -4.05
C LEU A 158 12.85 12.42 -4.80
N PHE A 159 12.68 12.91 -6.03
CA PHE A 159 11.54 12.56 -6.88
C PHE A 159 11.49 11.04 -7.19
N ASP A 160 12.63 10.41 -7.45
CA ASP A 160 12.69 8.96 -7.67
C ASP A 160 12.21 8.18 -6.42
N LYS A 161 12.55 8.66 -5.22
CA LYS A 161 12.02 8.09 -3.97
C LYS A 161 10.52 8.29 -3.85
N CYS A 162 10.00 9.47 -4.19
CA CYS A 162 8.57 9.77 -4.16
C CYS A 162 7.79 8.84 -5.11
N LEU A 163 8.30 8.62 -6.33
CA LEU A 163 7.75 7.66 -7.28
C LEU A 163 7.74 6.24 -6.70
N GLY A 164 8.85 5.81 -6.10
CA GLY A 164 8.94 4.51 -5.44
C GLY A 164 7.89 4.32 -4.33
N ILE A 165 7.70 5.35 -3.49
CA ILE A 165 6.71 5.33 -2.41
C ILE A 165 5.28 5.28 -2.97
N LEU A 166 4.96 6.05 -4.02
CA LEU A 166 3.67 6.00 -4.71
C LEU A 166 3.38 4.61 -5.31
N TYR A 167 4.36 3.98 -5.95
CA TYR A 167 4.19 2.62 -6.48
C TYR A 167 3.97 1.59 -5.37
N ALA A 168 4.68 1.73 -4.24
CA ALA A 168 4.45 0.88 -3.08
C ALA A 168 3.01 1.04 -2.55
N GLN A 169 2.53 2.28 -2.44
CA GLN A 169 1.15 2.57 -2.02
C GLN A 169 0.11 1.93 -2.95
N LYS A 170 0.25 2.12 -4.27
CA LYS A 170 -0.62 1.48 -5.28
C LYS A 170 -0.66 -0.05 -5.12
N CYS A 171 0.47 -0.68 -4.79
CA CYS A 171 0.54 -2.12 -4.52
C CYS A 171 -0.21 -2.53 -3.24
N PHE A 172 -0.09 -1.74 -2.17
CA PHE A 172 -0.82 -1.99 -0.92
C PHE A 172 -2.33 -1.86 -1.11
N ASP A 173 -2.79 -0.80 -1.77
CA ASP A 173 -4.20 -0.55 -2.05
C ASP A 173 -4.82 -1.72 -2.84
N LYS A 174 -4.12 -2.18 -3.90
CA LYS A 174 -4.55 -3.33 -4.70
C LYS A 174 -4.62 -4.62 -3.89
N LYS A 175 -3.67 -4.84 -2.97
CA LYS A 175 -3.67 -6.02 -2.09
C LYS A 175 -4.84 -5.98 -1.12
N GLU A 176 -5.16 -4.81 -0.56
CA GLU A 176 -6.29 -4.61 0.32
C GLU A 176 -7.63 -4.84 -0.40
N GLU A 177 -7.78 -4.29 -1.61
CA GLU A 177 -8.96 -4.51 -2.43
C GLU A 177 -9.18 -5.99 -2.74
N LEU A 178 -8.14 -6.70 -3.17
CA LEU A 178 -8.20 -8.15 -3.41
C LEU A 178 -8.55 -8.93 -2.14
N SER A 179 -8.05 -8.51 -0.98
CA SER A 179 -8.40 -9.11 0.31
C SER A 179 -9.90 -8.93 0.61
N LYS A 180 -10.43 -7.71 0.42
CA LYS A 180 -11.86 -7.42 0.61
C LYS A 180 -12.74 -8.26 -0.34
N ILE A 181 -12.35 -8.37 -1.62
CA ILE A 181 -13.05 -9.20 -2.61
C ILE A 181 -13.06 -10.66 -2.19
N ARG A 182 -11.91 -11.21 -1.79
CA ARG A 182 -11.79 -12.61 -1.31
C ARG A 182 -12.61 -12.85 -0.06
N ALA A 183 -12.59 -11.94 0.90
CA ALA A 183 -13.40 -12.04 2.11
C ALA A 183 -14.90 -12.06 1.80
N LYS A 184 -15.36 -11.18 0.90
CA LYS A 184 -16.76 -11.13 0.45
C LYS A 184 -17.16 -12.42 -0.29
N ALA A 185 -16.30 -12.91 -1.18
CA ALA A 185 -16.52 -14.17 -1.90
C ALA A 185 -16.56 -15.37 -0.93
N GLY A 186 -15.66 -15.40 0.06
CA GLY A 186 -15.62 -16.42 1.11
C GLY A 186 -16.89 -16.42 1.95
N ARG A 187 -17.35 -15.25 2.40
CA ARG A 187 -18.62 -15.10 3.15
C ARG A 187 -19.81 -15.62 2.35
N LYS A 188 -19.96 -15.18 1.10
CA LYS A 188 -21.04 -15.63 0.20
C LYS A 188 -20.96 -17.13 -0.09
N GLY A 189 -19.74 -17.67 -0.17
CA GLY A 189 -19.49 -19.10 -0.30
C GLY A 189 -19.96 -19.89 0.92
N GLY A 190 -19.64 -19.40 2.12
CA GLY A 190 -20.06 -19.96 3.41
C GLY A 190 -21.57 -19.92 3.59
N GLU A 191 -22.21 -18.77 3.38
CA GLU A 191 -23.67 -18.61 3.43
C GLU A 191 -24.37 -19.60 2.50
N SER A 192 -23.91 -19.68 1.24
CA SER A 192 -24.46 -20.62 0.27
C SER A 192 -24.26 -22.09 0.63
N LYS A 193 -23.24 -22.43 1.43
CA LYS A 193 -23.02 -23.80 1.93
C LYS A 193 -23.92 -24.09 3.14
N ALA A 194 -24.07 -23.11 4.04
CA ALA A 194 -24.96 -23.20 5.19
C ALA A 194 -26.42 -23.40 4.76
N ASP A 195 -26.87 -22.72 3.70
CA ASP A 195 -28.22 -22.90 3.15
C ASP A 195 -28.47 -24.36 2.70
N VAL A 196 -27.48 -25.00 2.04
CA VAL A 196 -27.58 -26.41 1.64
C VAL A 196 -27.60 -27.32 2.87
N TYR A 197 -26.71 -27.07 3.84
CA TYR A 197 -26.68 -27.85 5.08
C TYR A 197 -27.97 -27.73 5.88
N ARG A 198 -28.65 -26.57 5.88
CA ARG A 198 -29.95 -26.43 6.52
C ARG A 198 -30.99 -27.39 5.91
N VAL A 199 -31.00 -27.56 4.59
CA VAL A 199 -31.90 -28.52 3.92
C VAL A 199 -31.62 -29.95 4.38
N ILE A 200 -30.34 -30.34 4.41
CA ILE A 200 -29.91 -31.68 4.85
C ILE A 200 -30.22 -31.90 6.35
N GLN A 201 -29.98 -30.89 7.18
CA GLN A 201 -30.28 -30.93 8.62
C GLN A 201 -31.77 -31.09 8.89
N ASN A 202 -32.63 -30.41 8.13
CA ASN A 202 -34.07 -30.57 8.23
C ASN A 202 -34.50 -31.98 7.82
N GLU A 203 -33.93 -32.53 6.75
CA GLU A 203 -34.21 -33.91 6.35
C GLU A 203 -33.72 -34.92 7.40
N LEU A 204 -32.55 -34.71 7.99
CA LEU A 204 -32.06 -35.53 9.10
C LEU A 204 -33.06 -35.52 10.27
N VAL A 205 -33.59 -34.36 10.66
CA VAL A 205 -34.63 -34.27 11.70
C VAL A 205 -35.88 -35.06 11.31
N SER A 206 -36.34 -34.91 10.05
CA SER A 206 -37.47 -35.69 9.52
C SER A 206 -37.25 -37.20 9.64
N LEU A 207 -36.07 -37.69 9.23
CA LEU A 207 -35.70 -39.10 9.31
C LEU A 207 -35.60 -39.61 10.75
N ILE A 208 -35.06 -38.81 11.68
CA ILE A 208 -35.02 -39.16 13.11
C ILE A 208 -36.44 -39.41 13.64
N TYR A 209 -37.41 -38.55 13.31
CA TYR A 209 -38.78 -38.75 13.77
C TYR A 209 -39.48 -39.91 13.07
N LYS A 210 -39.20 -40.13 11.77
CA LYS A 210 -39.86 -41.14 10.94
C LYS A 210 -39.37 -42.56 11.21
N LEU A 211 -38.08 -42.73 11.46
CA LEU A 211 -37.42 -44.05 11.60
C LEU A 211 -37.22 -44.49 13.05
N ALA A 212 -37.60 -43.65 14.02
CA ALA A 212 -37.46 -44.01 15.43
C ALA A 212 -38.25 -45.29 15.75
N PRO A 213 -37.62 -46.32 16.35
CA PRO A 213 -38.32 -47.52 16.78
C PRO A 213 -39.25 -47.21 17.96
N GLU A 214 -40.23 -48.09 18.21
CA GLU A 214 -41.07 -47.99 19.40
C GLU A 214 -40.20 -48.04 20.67
N GLY A 215 -40.30 -46.99 21.49
CA GLY A 215 -39.44 -46.80 22.66
C GLY A 215 -38.11 -46.11 22.37
N GLY A 216 -37.79 -45.73 21.13
CA GLY A 216 -36.61 -44.94 20.77
C GLY A 216 -35.29 -45.71 20.69
N TRP A 217 -34.24 -45.05 20.21
CA TRP A 217 -32.91 -45.67 20.09
C TRP A 217 -32.20 -45.77 21.43
N LYS A 218 -31.35 -46.79 21.58
CA LYS A 218 -30.52 -47.00 22.78
C LYS A 218 -29.32 -46.06 22.88
N SER A 219 -28.86 -45.52 21.75
CA SER A 219 -27.73 -44.60 21.69
C SER A 219 -27.81 -43.69 20.47
N LYS A 220 -27.11 -42.54 20.52
CA LYS A 220 -26.97 -41.65 19.36
C LYS A 220 -26.26 -42.34 18.18
N THR A 221 -25.31 -43.23 18.44
CA THR A 221 -24.60 -43.96 17.38
C THR A 221 -25.57 -44.86 16.61
N ALA A 222 -26.39 -45.64 17.32
CA ALA A 222 -27.40 -46.48 16.68
C ALA A 222 -28.38 -45.66 15.84
N ALA A 223 -28.83 -44.51 16.37
CA ALA A 223 -29.69 -43.61 15.61
C ALA A 223 -29.01 -43.06 14.35
N ILE A 224 -27.72 -42.71 14.41
CA ILE A 224 -26.96 -42.23 13.24
C ILE A 224 -26.81 -43.33 12.20
N ASP A 225 -26.50 -44.56 12.61
CA ASP A 225 -26.29 -45.70 11.70
C ASP A 225 -27.59 -46.05 10.94
N ASP A 226 -28.77 -45.90 11.57
CA ASP A 226 -30.06 -46.16 10.93
C ASP A 226 -30.48 -45.04 9.95
N VAL A 227 -30.14 -43.77 10.23
CA VAL A 227 -30.59 -42.62 9.42
C VAL A 227 -29.60 -42.19 8.35
N ILE A 228 -28.33 -42.63 8.41
CA ILE A 228 -27.28 -42.11 7.52
C ILE A 228 -27.48 -42.52 6.06
N GLU A 229 -27.85 -43.77 5.78
CA GLU A 229 -28.07 -44.25 4.42
C GLU A 229 -29.29 -43.57 3.76
N PRO A 230 -30.48 -43.50 4.40
CA PRO A 230 -31.60 -42.73 3.86
C PRO A 230 -31.27 -41.25 3.65
N LEU A 231 -30.52 -40.63 4.57
CA LEU A 231 -30.11 -39.24 4.43
C LEU A 231 -29.12 -39.05 3.28
N TRP A 232 -28.21 -40.00 3.08
CA TRP A 232 -27.24 -39.95 1.98
C TRP A 232 -27.94 -40.06 0.62
N ASN A 233 -28.91 -40.97 0.49
CA ASN A 233 -29.73 -41.09 -0.71
C ASN A 233 -30.45 -39.78 -1.02
N PHE A 234 -31.03 -39.12 -0.01
CA PHE A 234 -31.61 -37.79 -0.18
C PHE A 234 -30.60 -36.76 -0.70
N VAL A 235 -29.36 -36.76 -0.19
CA VAL A 235 -28.30 -35.85 -0.64
C VAL A 235 -27.92 -36.10 -2.10
N GLU A 236 -27.83 -37.37 -2.51
CA GLU A 236 -27.49 -37.75 -3.88
C GLU A 236 -28.59 -37.41 -4.88
N GLU A 237 -29.85 -37.62 -4.52
CA GLU A 237 -30.99 -37.35 -5.39
C GLU A 237 -31.35 -35.86 -5.45
N SER A 238 -31.03 -35.11 -4.39
CA SER A 238 -31.36 -33.69 -4.27
C SER A 238 -30.67 -32.82 -5.32
N LYS A 239 -31.47 -31.93 -5.93
CA LYS A 239 -30.96 -30.87 -6.83
C LYS A 239 -30.52 -29.60 -6.09
N PHE A 240 -30.79 -29.51 -4.78
CA PHE A 240 -30.51 -28.36 -3.90
C PHE A 240 -30.72 -27.01 -4.61
N VAL A 241 -31.97 -26.68 -4.96
CA VAL A 241 -32.30 -25.41 -5.62
C VAL A 241 -32.57 -24.36 -4.56
N ILE A 242 -31.71 -23.35 -4.48
CA ILE A 242 -31.81 -22.26 -3.49
C ILE A 242 -31.74 -20.94 -4.24
N ASN A 243 -32.77 -20.09 -4.08
CA ASN A 243 -32.94 -18.85 -4.84
C ASN A 243 -32.81 -19.07 -6.37
N ASN A 244 -33.56 -20.06 -6.90
CA ASN A 244 -33.60 -20.44 -8.31
C ASN A 244 -32.24 -20.87 -8.92
N LYS A 245 -31.27 -21.28 -8.08
CA LYS A 245 -29.95 -21.77 -8.53
C LYS A 245 -29.65 -23.13 -7.93
N SER A 246 -29.20 -24.07 -8.77
CA SER A 246 -28.70 -25.36 -8.30
C SER A 246 -27.42 -25.16 -7.47
N LYS A 247 -27.39 -25.79 -6.29
CA LYS A 247 -26.28 -25.74 -5.33
C LYS A 247 -25.67 -27.10 -5.03
N LYS A 248 -26.02 -28.14 -5.82
CA LYS A 248 -25.49 -29.51 -5.65
C LYS A 248 -23.96 -29.56 -5.59
N TYR A 249 -23.28 -28.67 -6.30
CA TYR A 249 -21.81 -28.56 -6.28
C TYR A 249 -21.19 -28.28 -4.90
N ARG A 250 -21.98 -27.84 -3.91
CA ARG A 250 -21.52 -27.60 -2.53
C ARG A 250 -21.34 -28.87 -1.70
N VAL A 251 -21.87 -30.00 -2.15
CA VAL A 251 -21.77 -31.30 -1.49
C VAL A 251 -21.09 -32.38 -2.35
N LEU A 252 -20.68 -32.04 -3.59
CA LEU A 252 -20.04 -32.98 -4.53
C LEU A 252 -18.77 -33.68 -3.99
N THR A 253 -18.07 -33.05 -3.03
CA THR A 253 -16.84 -33.60 -2.44
C THR A 253 -17.08 -34.23 -1.07
N MET A 254 -18.33 -34.29 -0.61
CA MET A 254 -18.70 -34.94 0.65
C MET A 254 -18.88 -36.44 0.40
N SER A 255 -18.57 -37.27 1.38
CA SER A 255 -18.90 -38.70 1.39
C SER A 255 -19.92 -38.99 2.49
N GLN A 256 -20.56 -40.15 2.43
CA GLN A 256 -21.47 -40.63 3.45
C GLN A 256 -20.80 -40.70 4.83
N ASP A 257 -19.59 -41.25 4.90
CA ASP A 257 -18.81 -41.30 6.15
C ASP A 257 -18.50 -39.91 6.71
N ALA A 258 -18.12 -38.97 5.82
CA ALA A 258 -17.85 -37.60 6.24
C ALA A 258 -19.11 -36.88 6.75
N LEU A 259 -20.28 -37.20 6.19
CA LEU A 259 -21.56 -36.71 6.67
C LEU A 259 -21.90 -37.31 8.04
N ALA A 260 -21.74 -38.62 8.22
CA ALA A 260 -21.95 -39.29 9.51
C ALA A 260 -21.07 -38.68 10.62
N ASP A 261 -19.79 -38.47 10.31
CA ASP A 261 -18.86 -37.83 11.23
C ASP A 261 -19.23 -36.38 11.55
N THR A 262 -19.71 -35.63 10.55
CA THR A 262 -20.19 -34.26 10.75
C THR A 262 -21.42 -34.24 11.67
N ILE A 263 -22.36 -35.17 11.48
CA ILE A 263 -23.54 -35.30 12.34
C ILE A 263 -23.12 -35.61 13.78
N ARG A 264 -22.25 -36.62 13.94
CA ARG A 264 -21.76 -37.08 15.23
C ARG A 264 -21.00 -36.00 15.99
N LYS A 265 -20.05 -35.33 15.34
CA LYS A 265 -19.11 -34.40 16.00
C LYS A 265 -19.64 -32.97 16.11
N GLN A 266 -20.49 -32.55 15.17
CA GLN A 266 -20.92 -31.14 15.06
C GLN A 266 -22.43 -30.99 15.17
N TRP A 267 -23.23 -31.64 14.31
CA TRP A 267 -24.65 -31.27 14.24
C TRP A 267 -25.46 -31.73 15.44
N SER A 268 -25.22 -32.94 15.95
CA SER A 268 -25.91 -33.47 17.13
C SER A 268 -25.60 -32.75 18.45
N THR A 269 -24.66 -31.81 18.44
CA THR A 269 -24.21 -31.04 19.61
C THR A 269 -24.39 -29.53 19.45
N LYS A 270 -24.18 -29.00 18.23
CA LYS A 270 -24.16 -27.54 17.96
C LYS A 270 -25.37 -27.03 17.18
N ILE A 271 -26.11 -27.91 16.50
CA ILE A 271 -27.29 -27.52 15.74
C ILE A 271 -28.52 -27.86 16.57
N GLU A 272 -29.18 -26.84 17.11
CA GLU A 272 -30.19 -27.01 18.15
C GLU A 272 -31.35 -27.93 17.73
N CYS A 273 -31.89 -27.77 16.53
CA CYS A 273 -32.99 -28.62 16.04
C CYS A 273 -32.58 -30.10 15.93
N VAL A 274 -31.37 -30.38 15.43
CA VAL A 274 -30.84 -31.75 15.30
C VAL A 274 -30.58 -32.34 16.69
N LYS A 275 -29.98 -31.56 17.59
CA LYS A 275 -29.72 -31.96 18.97
C LYS A 275 -31.02 -32.35 19.69
N LEU A 276 -32.05 -31.51 19.62
CA LEU A 276 -33.35 -31.75 20.25
C LEU A 276 -34.03 -33.00 19.68
N ALA A 277 -33.98 -33.21 18.36
CA ALA A 277 -34.54 -34.41 17.74
C ALA A 277 -33.87 -35.69 18.26
N PHE A 278 -32.54 -35.71 18.38
CA PHE A 278 -31.83 -36.85 18.99
C PHE A 278 -32.15 -37.00 20.48
N GLU A 279 -32.30 -35.92 21.24
CA GLU A 279 -32.63 -35.99 22.67
C GLU A 279 -34.05 -36.51 22.93
N ASP A 280 -34.99 -36.23 22.04
CA ASP A 280 -36.36 -36.73 22.11
C ASP A 280 -36.44 -38.23 21.80
N LYS A 281 -35.68 -38.71 20.80
CA LYS A 281 -35.79 -40.09 20.30
C LYS A 281 -34.74 -41.07 20.79
N VAL A 282 -33.68 -40.61 21.46
CA VAL A 282 -32.70 -41.49 22.11
C VAL A 282 -33.05 -41.66 23.57
N THR A 283 -33.30 -42.89 23.99
CA THR A 283 -33.62 -43.21 25.38
C THR A 283 -32.46 -42.88 26.30
N ARG A 284 -32.71 -41.99 27.27
CA ARG A 284 -31.85 -41.87 28.44
C ARG A 284 -32.19 -43.03 29.37
N LYS A 285 -31.19 -43.80 29.79
CA LYS A 285 -31.33 -44.66 30.97
C LYS A 285 -31.89 -43.78 32.09
N LYS A 286 -33.10 -44.09 32.58
CA LYS A 286 -33.61 -43.49 33.82
C LYS A 286 -32.58 -43.83 34.92
N SER A 287 -31.89 -42.81 35.43
CA SER A 287 -31.15 -42.91 36.69
C SER A 287 -32.12 -42.91 37.84
#